data_AF-A0A7S1GUL2-F1
#
_entry.id   AF-A0A7S1GUL2-F1
#
_cell.length_a   1.000
_cell.length_b   1.000
_cell.length_c   1.000
_cell.angle_alpha   90.00
_cell.angle_beta   90.00
_cell.angle_gamma   90.00
#
_symmetry.space_group_name_H-M   'P 1'
#
loop_
_entity.id
_entity.type
_entity.pdbx_description
1 polymer ?
#
loop_
_entity_poly.entity_id
_entity_poly.type
_entity_poly.pdbx_seq_one_letter_code
_entity_poly.pdbx_strand_id
1 'polypeptide(L)'
;RGVAREGFFEVVPKLVLPLLTWRELESRVCGNAMIDTQALRSITEHNLPGKEKHPLAVKFWSVVEGFTNDDRAALLAFAWGRRRLPPGNKGGMHLKLEILHGRGDEALPEAHTCFFAIDIPNYSTEEVLRQKLLYAIHNCRCIDNDFVARGVALHHGEEALLEER
;
A
#
# COMPACT_ATOMS: atom_id res chain seq x y z
N ARG A 1 -33.34 -9.74 -0.10
CA ARG A 1 -32.69 -8.50 -0.62
C ARG A 1 -31.36 -8.37 0.11
N GLY A 2 -30.28 -7.97 -0.56
CA GLY A 2 -28.93 -7.99 0.04
C GLY A 2 -28.70 -6.79 0.96
N VAL A 3 -28.45 -7.06 2.25
CA VAL A 3 -28.24 -6.06 3.30
C VAL A 3 -27.10 -5.07 2.99
N ALA A 4 -26.03 -5.52 2.35
CA ALA A 4 -24.91 -4.66 1.93
C ALA A 4 -25.35 -3.58 0.92
N ARG A 5 -26.29 -3.92 0.03
CA ARG A 5 -26.82 -2.97 -0.96
C ARG A 5 -27.69 -1.90 -0.30
N GLU A 6 -28.47 -2.29 0.70
CA GLU A 6 -29.33 -1.38 1.44
C GLU A 6 -28.48 -0.37 2.23
N GLY A 7 -27.49 -0.84 3.00
CA GLY A 7 -26.56 0.03 3.72
C GLY A 7 -25.75 0.95 2.82
N PHE A 8 -25.26 0.47 1.66
CA PHE A 8 -24.56 1.33 0.70
C PHE A 8 -25.44 2.51 0.24
N PHE A 9 -26.74 2.27 0.03
CA PHE A 9 -27.69 3.29 -0.40
C PHE A 9 -28.17 4.25 0.70
N GLU A 10 -27.80 4.02 1.95
CA GLU A 10 -27.99 5.01 3.03
C GLU A 10 -26.97 6.16 2.92
N VAL A 11 -25.78 5.88 2.36
CA VAL A 11 -24.70 6.87 2.22
C VAL A 11 -24.60 7.40 0.79
N VAL A 12 -24.74 6.53 -0.21
CA VAL A 12 -24.59 6.89 -1.63
C VAL A 12 -25.96 6.98 -2.30
N PRO A 13 -26.33 8.14 -2.89
CA PRO A 13 -27.63 8.29 -3.53
C PRO A 13 -27.86 7.30 -4.67
N LYS A 14 -29.01 6.60 -4.62
CA LYS A 14 -29.40 5.56 -5.61
C LYS A 14 -29.35 6.05 -7.06
N LEU A 15 -29.63 7.33 -7.28
CA LEU A 15 -29.68 7.93 -8.61
C LEU A 15 -28.30 8.06 -9.27
N VAL A 16 -27.20 8.00 -8.52
CA VAL A 16 -25.85 8.18 -9.04
C VAL A 16 -25.28 6.90 -9.66
N LEU A 17 -25.62 5.72 -9.12
CA LEU A 17 -25.06 4.46 -9.62
C LEU A 17 -25.36 4.18 -11.11
N PRO A 18 -26.59 4.39 -11.61
CA PRO A 18 -26.88 4.18 -13.04
C PRO A 18 -26.12 5.14 -13.98
N LEU A 19 -25.57 6.24 -13.45
CA LEU A 19 -24.77 7.19 -14.24
C LEU A 19 -23.33 6.70 -14.45
N LEU A 20 -22.93 5.59 -13.83
CA LEU A 20 -21.59 5.05 -13.87
C LEU A 20 -21.58 3.63 -14.39
N THR A 21 -20.63 3.35 -15.28
CA THR A 21 -20.22 1.99 -15.57
C THR A 21 -19.57 1.37 -14.33
N TRP A 22 -19.56 0.04 -14.24
CA TRP A 22 -18.90 -0.66 -13.14
C TRP A 22 -17.41 -0.31 -13.04
N ARG A 23 -16.74 -0.01 -14.17
CA ARG A 23 -15.32 0.40 -14.22
C ARG A 23 -15.10 1.77 -13.63
N GLU A 24 -15.98 2.72 -13.93
CA GLU A 24 -15.91 4.07 -13.36
C GLU A 24 -16.20 4.05 -11.85
N LEU A 25 -17.14 3.21 -11.41
CA LEU A 25 -17.40 3.00 -9.99
C LEU A 25 -16.18 2.38 -9.29
N GLU A 26 -15.61 1.32 -9.85
CA GLU A 26 -14.39 0.69 -9.32
C GLU A 26 -13.24 1.70 -9.23
N SER A 27 -12.98 2.45 -10.30
CA SER A 27 -11.91 3.45 -10.31
C SER A 27 -12.13 4.55 -9.27
N ARG A 28 -13.38 4.93 -8.98
CA ARG A 28 -13.69 5.97 -7.99
C ARG A 28 -13.59 5.47 -6.55
N VAL A 29 -14.01 4.24 -6.30
CA VAL A 29 -14.00 3.63 -4.96
C VAL A 29 -12.62 3.09 -4.62
N CYS A 30 -12.05 2.28 -5.51
CA CYS A 30 -10.79 1.58 -5.27
C CYS A 30 -9.57 2.41 -5.71
N GLY A 31 -9.71 3.29 -6.70
CA GLY A 31 -8.58 4.06 -7.24
C GLY A 31 -7.82 3.35 -8.36
N ASN A 32 -6.66 3.89 -8.74
CA ASN A 32 -5.85 3.40 -9.84
C ASN A 32 -4.97 2.20 -9.40
N ALA A 33 -5.13 1.08 -10.08
CA ALA A 33 -4.37 -0.15 -9.85
C ALA A 33 -2.92 -0.09 -10.37
N MET A 34 -2.69 0.73 -11.41
CA MET A 34 -1.35 0.99 -11.92
C MET A 34 -0.76 2.19 -11.18
N ILE A 35 0.29 1.95 -10.41
CA ILE A 35 0.94 2.99 -9.61
C ILE A 35 2.11 3.53 -10.42
N ASP A 36 1.91 4.68 -11.03
CA ASP A 36 2.99 5.43 -11.66
C ASP A 36 3.90 6.04 -10.59
N THR A 37 5.21 5.93 -10.77
CA THR A 37 6.20 6.40 -9.77
C THR A 37 6.19 7.92 -9.66
N GLN A 38 5.96 8.64 -10.77
CA GLN A 38 5.86 10.10 -10.75
C GLN A 38 4.59 10.55 -10.03
N ALA A 39 3.47 9.86 -10.24
CA ALA A 39 2.23 10.10 -9.50
C ALA A 39 2.42 9.86 -7.99
N LEU A 40 3.04 8.74 -7.59
CA LEU A 40 3.37 8.45 -6.19
C LEU A 40 4.30 9.52 -5.59
N ARG A 41 5.31 9.95 -6.34
CA ARG A 41 6.23 11.02 -5.93
C ARG A 41 5.51 12.36 -5.75
N SER A 42 4.57 12.70 -6.63
CA SER A 42 3.81 13.95 -6.57
C SER A 42 2.93 14.08 -5.32
N ILE A 43 2.59 12.95 -4.69
CA ILE A 43 1.82 12.92 -3.44
C ILE A 43 2.69 12.60 -2.23
N THR A 44 4.02 12.60 -2.36
CA THR A 44 4.94 12.33 -1.25
C THR A 44 5.53 13.64 -0.72
N GLU A 45 5.39 13.87 0.58
CA GLU A 45 6.07 14.91 1.34
C GLU A 45 7.38 14.37 1.92
N HIS A 46 8.49 15.01 1.58
CA HIS A 46 9.81 14.66 2.11
C HIS A 46 10.10 15.48 3.36
N ASN A 47 9.81 14.91 4.53
CA ASN A 47 10.09 15.49 5.85
C ASN A 47 11.56 15.28 6.21
N LEU A 48 12.44 15.74 5.32
CA LEU A 48 13.88 15.52 5.35
C LEU A 48 14.62 16.87 5.24
N PRO A 49 15.81 17.01 5.83
CA PRO A 49 16.66 18.18 5.60
C PRO A 49 16.97 18.32 4.10
N GLY A 50 16.66 19.47 3.50
CA GLY A 50 16.82 19.64 2.04
C GLY A 50 15.79 18.90 1.18
N LYS A 51 14.75 18.30 1.80
CA LYS A 51 13.59 17.68 1.15
C LYS A 51 13.99 16.62 0.13
N GLU A 52 13.55 16.77 -1.12
CA GLU A 52 13.85 15.85 -2.23
C GLU A 52 15.34 15.70 -2.54
N LYS A 53 16.17 16.68 -2.20
CA LYS A 53 17.62 16.63 -2.45
C LYS A 53 18.38 15.86 -1.37
N HIS A 54 17.71 15.46 -0.29
CA HIS A 54 18.35 14.68 0.77
C HIS A 54 18.85 13.34 0.23
N PRO A 55 20.04 12.85 0.61
CA PRO A 55 20.58 11.58 0.11
C PRO A 55 19.64 10.38 0.30
N LEU A 56 18.89 10.36 1.41
CA LEU A 56 17.87 9.33 1.65
C LEU A 56 16.72 9.40 0.63
N ALA A 57 16.23 10.59 0.31
CA ALA A 57 15.16 10.76 -0.69
C ALA A 57 15.63 10.28 -2.05
N VAL A 58 16.85 10.67 -2.46
CA VAL A 58 17.43 10.27 -3.75
C VAL A 58 17.56 8.75 -3.85
N LYS A 59 18.14 8.09 -2.83
CA LYS A 59 18.25 6.62 -2.79
C LYS A 59 16.88 5.94 -2.77
N PHE A 60 15.93 6.45 -1.98
CA PHE A 60 14.58 5.90 -1.90
C PHE A 60 13.91 5.90 -3.28
N TRP A 61 13.93 7.03 -4.00
CA TRP A 61 13.30 7.10 -5.32
C TRP A 61 14.03 6.28 -6.37
N SER A 62 15.37 6.21 -6.34
CA SER A 62 16.14 5.29 -7.20
C SER A 62 15.67 3.84 -7.04
N VAL A 63 15.51 3.39 -5.78
CA VAL A 63 15.02 2.05 -5.47
C VAL A 63 13.59 1.82 -5.95
N VAL A 64 12.69 2.78 -5.69
CA VAL A 64 11.26 2.70 -6.06
C VAL A 64 11.05 2.78 -7.58
N GLU A 65 11.93 3.46 -8.32
CA GLU A 65 11.92 3.41 -9.79
C GLU A 65 12.22 2.00 -10.31
N GLY A 66 13.06 1.25 -9.61
CA GLY A 66 13.35 -0.16 -9.90
C GLY A 66 12.35 -1.17 -9.32
N PHE A 67 11.20 -0.74 -8.81
CA PHE A 67 10.16 -1.62 -8.27
C PHE A 67 9.16 -2.05 -9.33
N THR A 68 8.61 -3.25 -9.18
CA THR A 68 7.46 -3.69 -9.98
C THR A 68 6.20 -2.90 -9.60
N ASN A 69 5.11 -3.04 -10.35
CA ASN A 69 3.83 -2.48 -9.91
C ASN A 69 3.36 -3.09 -8.58
N ASP A 70 3.57 -4.39 -8.39
CA ASP A 70 3.16 -5.09 -7.17
C ASP A 70 4.00 -4.64 -5.96
N ASP A 71 5.30 -4.39 -6.13
CA ASP A 71 6.13 -3.80 -5.09
C ASP A 71 5.68 -2.38 -4.73
N ARG A 72 5.32 -1.55 -5.72
CA ARG A 72 4.76 -0.21 -5.48
C ARG A 72 3.40 -0.29 -4.77
N ALA A 73 2.57 -1.27 -5.10
CA ALA A 73 1.31 -1.51 -4.43
C ALA A 73 1.50 -2.01 -2.99
N ALA A 74 2.51 -2.86 -2.75
CA ALA A 74 2.91 -3.31 -1.42
C ALA A 74 3.47 -2.16 -0.58
N LEU A 75 4.28 -1.27 -1.17
CA LEU A 75 4.76 -0.05 -0.50
C LEU A 75 3.61 0.86 -0.08
N LEU A 76 2.62 1.07 -0.97
CA LEU A 76 1.44 1.86 -0.62
C LEU A 76 0.60 1.16 0.46
N ALA A 77 0.48 -0.16 0.43
CA ALA A 77 -0.21 -0.92 1.47
C ALA A 77 0.51 -0.80 2.81
N PHE A 78 1.84 -0.86 2.80
CA PHE A 78 2.68 -0.71 3.99
C PHE A 78 2.48 0.66 4.64
N ALA A 79 2.48 1.74 3.85
CA ALA A 79 2.40 3.10 4.38
C ALA A 79 0.96 3.63 4.58
N TRP A 80 -0.01 3.18 3.78
CA TRP A 80 -1.38 3.74 3.73
C TRP A 80 -2.50 2.71 3.96
N GLY A 81 -2.16 1.41 4.07
CA GLY A 81 -3.16 0.34 4.21
C GLY A 81 -4.00 0.09 2.96
N ARG A 82 -3.56 0.54 1.77
CA ARG A 82 -4.25 0.33 0.50
C ARG A 82 -3.28 0.08 -0.65
N ARG A 83 -3.70 -0.72 -1.64
CA ARG A 83 -2.87 -1.11 -2.79
C ARG A 83 -3.02 -0.25 -4.05
N ARG A 84 -3.87 0.78 -4.04
CA ARG A 84 -4.19 1.59 -5.22
C ARG A 84 -4.08 3.07 -4.91
N LEU A 85 -3.65 3.90 -5.84
CA LEU A 85 -3.63 5.35 -5.62
C LEU A 85 -5.06 5.95 -5.69
N PRO A 86 -5.41 6.94 -4.86
CA PRO A 86 -6.71 7.59 -4.96
C PRO A 86 -6.88 8.27 -6.33
N PRO A 87 -8.10 8.33 -6.87
CA PRO A 87 -8.38 8.98 -8.13
C PRO A 87 -8.18 10.50 -8.00
N GLY A 88 -7.06 11.00 -8.54
CA GLY A 88 -6.67 12.42 -8.49
C GLY A 88 -5.99 12.84 -7.19
N ASN A 89 -5.41 14.05 -7.19
CA ASN A 89 -4.68 14.64 -6.05
C ASN A 89 -5.60 15.29 -5.00
N LYS A 90 -6.91 15.05 -5.04
CA LYS A 90 -7.92 15.91 -4.40
C LYS A 90 -8.11 15.67 -2.89
N GLY A 91 -7.37 14.73 -2.29
CA GLY A 91 -7.61 14.30 -0.91
C GLY A 91 -6.76 14.98 0.16
N GLY A 92 -5.71 15.75 -0.20
CA GLY A 92 -4.76 16.30 0.78
C GLY A 92 -4.02 15.24 1.60
N MET A 93 -4.09 13.97 1.18
CA MET A 93 -3.39 12.86 1.80
C MET A 93 -2.04 12.70 1.12
N HIS A 94 -0.98 13.01 1.86
CA HIS A 94 0.38 12.90 1.39
C HIS A 94 1.11 11.77 2.11
N LEU A 95 1.92 11.01 1.37
CA LEU A 95 2.84 10.04 1.93
C LEU A 95 3.98 10.83 2.57
N LYS A 96 4.25 10.66 3.84
CA LYS A 96 5.37 11.32 4.51
C LYS A 96 6.57 10.39 4.52
N LEU A 97 7.68 10.84 3.95
CA LEU A 97 8.95 10.15 4.03
C LEU A 97 9.82 10.82 5.10
N GLU A 98 10.14 10.07 6.15
CA GLU A 98 10.85 10.57 7.33
C GLU A 98 12.12 9.74 7.60
N ILE A 99 13.02 10.29 8.41
CA ILE A 99 14.23 9.57 8.88
C ILE A 99 13.89 8.83 10.17
N LEU A 100 14.19 7.54 10.20
CA LEU A 100 14.23 6.79 11.45
C LEU A 100 15.59 7.02 12.14
N HIS A 101 15.61 7.90 13.14
CA HIS A 101 16.84 8.31 13.82
C HIS A 101 17.43 7.22 14.74
N GLY A 102 18.76 7.19 14.85
CA GLY A 102 19.48 6.34 15.80
C GLY A 102 19.48 4.84 15.48
N ARG A 103 19.09 4.47 14.25
CA ARG A 103 19.03 3.08 13.79
C ARG A 103 19.99 2.89 12.61
N GLY A 104 20.73 1.79 12.64
CA GLY A 104 21.68 1.40 11.58
C GLY A 104 21.07 0.44 10.57
N ASP A 105 21.93 -0.16 9.75
CA ASP A 105 21.54 -1.01 8.61
C ASP A 105 20.71 -2.24 8.99
N GLU A 106 20.80 -2.70 10.24
CA GLU A 106 20.03 -3.85 10.68
C GLU A 106 18.54 -3.56 10.91
N ALA A 107 18.18 -2.31 11.19
CA ALA A 107 16.80 -1.93 11.42
C ALA A 107 15.97 -2.01 10.13
N LEU A 108 14.69 -2.34 10.27
CA LEU A 108 13.73 -2.30 9.18
C LEU A 108 13.04 -0.93 9.14
N PRO A 109 12.50 -0.52 7.96
CA PRO A 109 11.55 0.57 7.88
C PRO A 109 10.36 0.40 8.83
N GLU A 110 9.87 1.51 9.37
CA GLU A 110 8.66 1.56 10.17
C GLU A 110 7.59 2.34 9.40
N ALA A 111 6.32 1.95 9.51
CA ALA A 111 5.21 2.65 8.85
C ALA A 111 4.10 2.98 9.84
N HIS A 112 3.52 4.15 9.65
CA HIS A 112 2.42 4.64 10.46
C HIS A 112 1.22 4.93 9.56
N THR A 113 0.40 3.91 9.35
CA THR A 113 -0.70 3.94 8.37
C THR A 113 -1.74 5.02 8.64
N CYS A 114 -2.06 5.28 9.91
CA CYS A 114 -2.96 6.35 10.33
C CYS A 114 -2.45 7.75 9.94
N PHE A 115 -1.13 7.90 9.77
CA PHE A 115 -0.49 9.18 9.45
C PHE A 115 0.10 9.22 8.04
N PHE A 116 -0.12 8.16 7.25
CA PHE A 116 0.41 8.01 5.90
C PHE A 116 1.92 8.21 5.85
N ALA A 117 2.66 7.68 6.83
CA ALA A 117 4.09 7.93 6.99
C ALA A 117 4.92 6.65 6.90
N ILE A 118 6.14 6.80 6.39
CA ILE A 118 7.18 5.78 6.39
C ILE A 118 8.49 6.37 6.90
N ASP A 119 9.06 5.73 7.91
CA ASP A 119 10.31 6.11 8.54
C ASP A 119 11.40 5.15 8.06
N ILE A 120 12.41 5.69 7.38
CA ILE A 120 13.50 4.90 6.81
C ILE A 120 14.79 5.17 7.60
N PRO A 121 15.50 4.14 8.09
CA PRO A 121 16.85 4.29 8.61
C PRO A 121 17.78 4.95 7.59
N ASN A 122 18.81 5.68 8.06
CA ASN A 122 19.85 6.20 7.17
C ASN A 122 20.79 5.07 6.74
N TYR A 123 20.30 4.21 5.84
CA TYR A 123 21.05 3.07 5.32
C TYR A 123 22.36 3.51 4.65
N SER A 124 23.41 2.72 4.84
CA SER A 124 24.73 3.00 4.27
C SER A 124 24.71 3.06 2.74
N THR A 125 24.03 2.10 2.09
CA THR A 125 24.00 1.94 0.63
C THR A 125 22.58 1.89 0.08
N GLU A 126 22.46 1.98 -1.25
CA GLU A 126 21.17 1.82 -1.94
C GLU A 126 20.69 0.36 -1.90
N GLU A 127 21.62 -0.58 -1.97
CA GLU A 127 21.37 -2.02 -1.92
C GLU A 127 20.75 -2.42 -0.59
N VAL A 128 21.27 -1.90 0.53
CA VAL A 128 20.70 -2.15 1.87
C VAL A 128 19.29 -1.57 1.96
N LEU A 129 19.07 -0.34 1.47
CA LEU A 129 17.73 0.26 1.41
C LEU A 129 16.77 -0.63 0.63
N ARG A 130 17.15 -1.07 -0.57
CA ARG A 130 16.34 -1.95 -1.42
C ARG A 130 15.98 -3.25 -0.70
N GLN A 131 16.96 -3.93 -0.12
CA GLN A 131 16.75 -5.20 0.56
C GLN A 131 15.82 -5.06 1.77
N LYS A 132 16.08 -4.09 2.65
CA LYS A 132 15.31 -3.88 3.88
C LYS A 132 13.90 -3.36 3.58
N LEU A 133 13.73 -2.50 2.57
CA LEU A 133 12.43 -2.00 2.15
C LEU A 133 11.58 -3.10 1.53
N LEU A 134 12.11 -3.88 0.59
CA LEU A 134 11.39 -5.02 0.01
C LEU A 134 11.00 -6.04 1.08
N TYR A 135 11.91 -6.32 2.01
CA TYR A 135 11.60 -7.20 3.13
C TYR A 135 10.43 -6.67 3.96
N ALA A 136 10.44 -5.39 4.34
CA ALA A 136 9.38 -4.80 5.16
C ALA A 136 8.01 -4.80 4.46
N ILE A 137 7.94 -4.36 3.20
CA ILE A 137 6.65 -4.24 2.49
C ILE A 137 6.01 -5.61 2.18
N HIS A 138 6.79 -6.69 2.07
CA HIS A 138 6.28 -8.03 1.78
C HIS A 138 6.01 -8.88 3.03
N ASN A 139 6.61 -8.55 4.17
CA ASN A 139 6.46 -9.30 5.41
C ASN A 139 5.57 -8.59 6.46
N CYS A 140 5.32 -7.29 6.32
CA CYS A 140 4.36 -6.58 7.16
C CYS A 140 2.92 -6.85 6.68
N ARG A 141 2.32 -7.93 7.19
CA ARG A 141 0.96 -8.38 6.82
C ARG A 141 -0.16 -7.82 7.69
N CYS A 142 0.16 -7.08 8.75
CA CYS A 142 -0.77 -6.77 9.84
C CYS A 142 -1.85 -5.72 9.52
N ILE A 143 -1.82 -5.07 8.35
CA ILE A 143 -2.76 -3.98 8.02
C ILE A 143 -3.90 -4.44 7.11
N ASP A 144 -3.77 -5.59 6.44
CA ASP A 144 -4.74 -6.04 5.45
C ASP A 144 -5.73 -7.03 6.09
N ASN A 145 -6.99 -6.60 6.22
CA ASN A 145 -8.08 -7.45 6.72
C ASN A 145 -8.58 -8.43 5.64
N ASP A 146 -8.03 -8.36 4.41
CA ASP A 146 -8.48 -9.15 3.25
C ASP A 146 -7.74 -10.50 3.09
N PHE A 147 -6.68 -10.78 3.87
CA PHE A 147 -5.86 -11.99 3.69
C PHE A 147 -6.59 -13.32 3.98
N VAL A 148 -7.79 -13.31 4.57
CA VAL A 148 -8.56 -14.54 4.82
C VAL A 148 -9.39 -14.97 3.59
N ALA A 149 -9.59 -14.11 2.59
CA ALA A 149 -10.58 -14.41 1.55
C ALA A 149 -10.06 -15.17 0.31
N ARG A 150 -8.73 -15.32 0.09
CA ARG A 150 -8.22 -15.87 -1.19
C ARG A 150 -7.07 -16.88 -1.14
N GLY A 151 -6.59 -17.34 0.02
CA GLY A 151 -5.33 -18.10 0.06
C GLY A 151 -5.21 -19.33 0.97
N VAL A 152 -6.16 -19.63 1.86
CA VAL A 152 -6.01 -20.74 2.84
C VAL A 152 -7.05 -21.85 2.64
N ALA A 153 -7.68 -21.90 1.47
CA ALA A 153 -8.65 -22.93 1.13
C ALA A 153 -8.05 -24.04 0.24
N LEU A 154 -6.78 -24.40 0.40
CA LEU A 154 -6.20 -25.62 -0.19
C LEU A 154 -5.04 -26.06 0.71
N HIS A 155 -5.27 -27.01 1.62
CA HIS A 155 -4.32 -28.08 2.02
C HIS A 155 -4.66 -28.85 3.30
N HIS A 156 -5.81 -28.67 3.97
CA HIS A 156 -6.16 -29.47 5.16
C HIS A 156 -7.63 -29.94 5.18
N GLY A 157 -8.07 -30.70 4.17
CA GLY A 157 -9.44 -31.21 4.16
C GLY A 157 -9.77 -32.39 3.25
N GLU A 158 -8.78 -33.08 2.66
CA GLU A 158 -9.05 -34.18 1.70
C GLU A 158 -8.55 -35.56 2.17
N GLU A 159 -8.23 -35.73 3.46
CA GLU A 159 -7.87 -37.05 4.03
C GLU A 159 -8.94 -37.66 4.95
N ALA A 160 -10.07 -36.99 5.21
CA ALA A 160 -11.06 -37.46 6.19
C ALA A 160 -12.30 -38.17 5.59
N LEU A 161 -12.25 -38.66 4.34
CA LEU A 161 -13.41 -39.29 3.67
C LEU A 161 -13.17 -40.71 3.14
N LEU A 162 -12.09 -41.39 3.55
CA LEU A 162 -11.79 -42.75 3.08
C LEU A 162 -11.63 -43.83 4.17
N GLU A 163 -11.87 -43.52 5.45
CA GLU A 163 -11.68 -44.51 6.54
C GLU A 163 -12.91 -44.90 7.36
N GLU A 164 -14.14 -44.56 6.95
CA GLU A 164 -15.35 -45.12 7.58
C GLU A 164 -16.34 -45.70 6.55
N ARG A 165 -15.90 -46.77 5.89
CA ARG A 165 -16.78 -47.84 5.38
C ARG A 165 -16.84 -48.98 6.39
#